data_AF-A0A8B7DRE2-F1
#
_entry.id   AF-A0A8B7DRE2-F1
#
_cell.length_a   1.000
_cell.length_b   1.000
_cell.length_c   1.000
_cell.angle_alpha   90.00
_cell.angle_beta   90.00
_cell.angle_gamma   90.00
#
_symmetry.space_group_name_H-M   'P 1'
#
loop_
_entity.id
_entity.type
_entity.pdbx_description
1 polymer ?
#
loop_
_entity_poly.entity_id
_entity_poly.type
_entity_poly.pdbx_seq_one_letter_code
_entity_poly.pdbx_strand_id
1 'polypeptide(L)'
;MRDCMKNTDLNPIRELIISLHKKNLSQTDIWRRLNDIKVSKSLISRTISRYKTTGQTIPAKTRKRKRVKRTPAIIKVVRERLRRNPARSGRQLAKELNMSYTSMQKVIKQDLRLKCYRNQKIAGLTDKNKVERVQRCKSLLKRHGGADIVFSDEKMFTLERPLNRQNDRVYAVKLSDVPLNVRTVPRYQNASAVMVFGAISKKGKFPLKFIDRGVKINKEYYL
;
A
#
# COMPACT_ATOMS: atom_id res chain seq x y z
N MET A 1 24.87 -20.56 -13.84
CA MET A 1 23.74 -20.11 -14.68
C MET A 1 24.31 -19.27 -15.80
N ARG A 2 24.17 -19.67 -17.08
CA ARG A 2 24.56 -18.80 -18.20
C ARG A 2 23.54 -17.67 -18.28
N ASP A 3 23.98 -16.42 -18.11
CA ASP A 3 23.14 -15.25 -18.34
C ASP A 3 22.62 -15.31 -19.79
N CYS A 4 21.34 -15.64 -19.94
CA CYS A 4 20.70 -15.66 -21.24
C CYS A 4 20.45 -14.20 -21.65
N MET A 5 21.22 -13.72 -22.63
CA MET A 5 21.05 -12.37 -23.20
C MET A 5 19.57 -12.11 -23.52
N LYS A 6 19.06 -10.94 -23.15
CA LYS A 6 17.66 -10.59 -23.42
C LYS A 6 17.48 -10.44 -24.92
N ASN A 7 16.26 -10.67 -25.40
CA ASN A 7 15.96 -10.66 -26.83
C ASN A 7 16.24 -9.29 -27.51
N THR A 8 16.28 -8.21 -26.73
CA THR A 8 16.69 -6.85 -27.13
C THR A 8 18.18 -6.72 -27.41
N ASP A 9 19.01 -7.43 -26.65
CA ASP A 9 20.46 -7.31 -26.70
C ASP A 9 21.02 -8.01 -27.97
N LEU A 10 20.21 -8.85 -28.60
CA LEU A 10 20.50 -9.53 -29.87
C LEU A 10 20.14 -8.70 -31.11
N ASN A 11 19.54 -7.51 -30.97
CA ASN A 11 19.12 -6.71 -32.12
C ASN A 11 20.30 -6.21 -32.99
N PRO A 12 21.41 -5.68 -32.43
CA PRO A 12 22.57 -5.28 -33.23
C PRO A 12 23.20 -6.46 -33.98
N ILE A 13 23.22 -7.64 -33.36
CA ILE A 13 23.72 -8.87 -33.98
C ILE A 13 22.85 -9.28 -35.17
N ARG A 14 21.52 -9.13 -35.07
CA ARG A 14 20.60 -9.41 -36.19
C ARG A 14 20.81 -8.48 -37.37
N GLU A 15 21.06 -7.20 -37.11
CA GLU A 15 21.37 -6.22 -38.16
C GLU A 15 22.68 -6.55 -38.87
N LEU A 16 23.70 -6.94 -38.10
CA LEU A 16 24.97 -7.39 -38.65
C LEU A 16 24.84 -8.68 -39.49
N ILE A 17 24.04 -9.64 -39.04
CA ILE A 17 23.75 -10.85 -39.82
C ILE A 17 23.10 -10.50 -41.17
N ILE A 18 22.16 -9.54 -41.18
CA ILE A 18 21.47 -9.14 -42.41
C ILE A 18 22.38 -8.32 -43.32
N SER A 19 23.24 -7.45 -42.78
CA SER A 19 24.20 -6.71 -43.59
C SER A 19 25.19 -7.65 -44.29
N LEU A 20 25.65 -8.70 -43.61
CA LEU A 20 26.49 -9.75 -44.20
C LEU A 20 25.71 -10.61 -45.21
N HIS A 21 24.43 -10.89 -44.94
CA HIS A 21 23.57 -11.61 -45.88
C HIS A 21 23.32 -10.80 -47.17
N LYS A 22 23.13 -9.48 -47.08
CA LYS A 22 23.00 -8.57 -48.24
C LYS A 22 24.27 -8.50 -49.09
N LYS A 23 25.43 -8.79 -48.51
CA LYS A 23 26.71 -8.92 -49.23
C LYS A 23 26.89 -10.30 -49.89
N ASN A 24 25.83 -11.10 -49.99
CA ASN A 24 25.80 -12.46 -50.58
C ASN A 24 26.69 -13.50 -49.88
N LEU A 25 27.05 -13.31 -48.59
CA LEU A 25 27.76 -14.35 -47.84
C LEU A 25 26.85 -15.54 -47.52
N SER A 26 27.42 -16.74 -47.56
CA SER A 26 26.72 -17.97 -47.15
C SER A 26 26.49 -17.98 -45.64
N GLN A 27 25.47 -18.71 -45.16
CA GLN A 27 25.18 -18.80 -43.72
C GLN A 27 26.38 -19.34 -42.92
N THR A 28 27.16 -20.24 -43.53
CA THR A 28 28.37 -20.83 -42.94
C THR A 28 29.48 -19.79 -42.81
N ASP A 29 29.64 -18.91 -43.80
CA ASP A 29 30.66 -17.85 -43.78
C ASP A 29 30.29 -16.72 -42.83
N ILE A 30 29.00 -16.38 -42.73
CA ILE A 30 28.48 -15.46 -41.71
C ILE A 30 28.77 -16.03 -40.31
N TRP A 31 28.55 -17.32 -40.10
CA TRP A 31 28.82 -17.96 -38.82
C TRP A 31 30.32 -17.96 -38.48
N ARG A 32 31.20 -18.29 -39.43
CA ARG A 32 32.67 -18.23 -39.25
C ARG A 32 33.14 -16.82 -38.94
N ARG A 33 32.59 -15.80 -39.61
CA ARG A 33 32.97 -14.40 -39.46
C ARG A 33 32.43 -13.74 -38.18
N LEU A 34 31.41 -14.34 -37.57
CA LEU A 34 30.83 -13.93 -36.29
C LEU A 34 31.22 -14.86 -35.13
N ASN A 35 32.32 -15.61 -35.28
CA ASN A 35 32.76 -16.59 -34.28
C ASN A 35 33.14 -15.94 -32.94
N ASP A 36 33.75 -14.75 -32.98
CA ASP A 36 34.17 -14.00 -31.77
C ASP A 36 32.98 -13.61 -30.87
N ILE A 37 31.82 -13.38 -31.47
CA ILE A 37 30.58 -12.96 -30.79
C ILE A 37 29.79 -14.20 -30.29
N LYS A 38 30.25 -15.43 -30.59
CA LYS A 38 29.62 -16.72 -30.20
C LYS A 38 28.14 -16.84 -30.60
N VAL A 39 27.84 -16.44 -31.84
CA VAL A 39 26.47 -16.49 -32.39
C VAL A 39 26.08 -17.93 -32.75
N SER A 40 24.87 -18.37 -32.38
CA SER A 40 24.36 -19.69 -32.76
C SER A 40 23.94 -19.75 -34.24
N LYS A 41 24.25 -20.86 -34.93
CA LYS A 41 23.81 -21.12 -36.32
C LYS A 41 22.29 -20.99 -36.47
N SER A 42 21.53 -21.41 -35.45
CA SER A 42 20.07 -21.28 -35.42
C SER A 42 19.59 -19.83 -35.39
N LEU A 43 20.31 -18.91 -34.74
CA LEU A 43 19.95 -17.47 -34.76
C LEU A 43 20.16 -16.89 -36.16
N ILE A 44 21.27 -17.23 -36.82
CA ILE A 44 21.58 -16.79 -38.19
C ILE A 44 20.49 -17.26 -39.14
N SER A 45 20.20 -18.56 -39.14
CA SER A 45 19.15 -19.16 -39.98
C SER A 45 17.78 -18.51 -39.72
N ARG A 46 17.33 -18.41 -38.47
CA ARG A 46 16.03 -17.79 -38.12
C ARG A 46 15.94 -16.31 -38.50
N THR A 47 17.05 -15.57 -38.43
CA THR A 47 17.10 -14.14 -38.78
C THR A 47 17.02 -13.96 -40.29
N ILE A 48 17.79 -14.74 -41.06
CA ILE A 48 17.77 -14.72 -42.52
C ILE A 48 16.41 -15.17 -43.06
N SER A 49 15.86 -16.29 -42.57
CA SER A 49 14.54 -16.75 -42.97
C SER A 49 13.47 -15.69 -42.69
N ARG A 50 13.49 -15.07 -41.51
CA ARG A 50 12.56 -13.96 -41.18
C ARG A 50 12.72 -12.79 -42.14
N TYR A 51 13.95 -12.37 -42.42
CA TYR A 51 14.23 -11.26 -43.33
C TYR A 51 13.71 -11.56 -44.74
N LYS A 52 13.91 -12.78 -45.25
CA LYS A 52 13.38 -13.19 -46.56
C LYS A 52 11.86 -13.20 -46.61
N THR A 53 11.19 -13.66 -45.54
CA THR A 53 9.72 -13.77 -45.52
C THR A 53 9.01 -12.46 -45.22
N THR A 54 9.57 -11.61 -44.35
CA THR A 54 8.86 -10.42 -43.81
C THR A 54 9.58 -9.09 -44.09
N GLY A 55 10.81 -9.11 -44.62
CA GLY A 55 11.65 -7.92 -44.78
C GLY A 55 12.18 -7.33 -43.46
N GLN A 56 11.77 -7.88 -42.30
CA GLN A 56 12.07 -7.32 -40.99
C GLN A 56 13.24 -8.04 -40.31
N THR A 57 14.14 -7.24 -39.74
CA THR A 57 15.31 -7.70 -38.98
C THR A 57 14.96 -8.15 -37.58
N ILE A 58 14.05 -7.41 -36.94
CA ILE A 58 13.73 -7.57 -35.53
C ILE A 58 12.48 -8.44 -35.38
N PRO A 59 12.47 -9.43 -34.47
CA PRO A 59 11.28 -10.21 -34.21
C PRO A 59 10.14 -9.33 -33.68
N ALA A 60 8.94 -9.53 -34.22
CA ALA A 60 7.74 -8.93 -33.67
C ALA A 60 7.58 -9.27 -32.19
N LYS A 61 7.12 -8.29 -31.39
CA LYS A 61 6.85 -8.50 -29.97
C LYS A 61 5.87 -9.66 -29.81
N THR A 62 6.22 -10.60 -28.93
CA THR A 62 5.34 -11.72 -28.61
C THR A 62 3.99 -11.17 -28.13
N ARG A 63 2.90 -11.69 -28.72
CA ARG A 63 1.55 -11.28 -28.35
C ARG A 63 1.34 -11.57 -26.86
N LYS A 64 1.06 -10.53 -26.08
CA LYS A 64 0.72 -10.70 -24.67
C LYS A 64 -0.57 -11.52 -24.57
N ARG A 65 -0.61 -12.44 -23.60
CA ARG A 65 -1.82 -13.22 -23.28
C ARG A 65 -2.96 -12.26 -22.97
N LYS A 66 -4.11 -12.45 -23.64
CA LYS A 66 -5.32 -11.65 -23.38
C LYS A 66 -5.78 -11.88 -21.94
N ARG A 67 -6.21 -10.80 -21.27
CA ARG A 67 -6.81 -10.88 -19.93
C ARG A 67 -8.27 -11.30 -20.07
N VAL A 68 -8.63 -12.49 -19.58
CA VAL A 68 -9.99 -13.04 -19.76
C VAL A 68 -11.01 -12.39 -18.82
N LYS A 69 -10.70 -12.28 -17.52
CA LYS A 69 -11.64 -11.74 -16.51
C LYS A 69 -11.49 -10.25 -16.19
N ARG A 70 -10.46 -9.58 -16.70
CA ARG A 70 -10.19 -8.13 -16.46
C ARG A 70 -10.43 -7.34 -17.75
N THR A 71 -11.62 -7.46 -18.30
CA THR A 71 -12.00 -6.74 -19.53
C THR A 71 -12.28 -5.26 -19.21
N PRO A 72 -12.13 -4.34 -20.18
CA PRO A 72 -12.49 -2.93 -19.99
C PRO A 72 -13.92 -2.73 -19.51
N ALA A 73 -14.87 -3.56 -20.00
CA ALA A 73 -16.26 -3.55 -19.57
C ALA A 73 -16.41 -3.86 -18.07
N ILE A 74 -15.78 -4.93 -17.57
CA ILE A 74 -15.80 -5.29 -16.15
C ILE A 74 -15.14 -4.19 -15.30
N ILE A 75 -14.02 -3.63 -15.76
CA ILE A 75 -13.32 -2.54 -15.06
C ILE A 75 -14.25 -1.32 -14.93
N LYS A 76 -14.98 -0.98 -15.99
CA LYS A 76 -15.99 0.10 -15.98
C LYS A 76 -17.13 -0.20 -14.99
N VAL A 77 -17.67 -1.42 -14.98
CA VAL A 77 -18.71 -1.83 -14.03
C VAL A 77 -18.23 -1.71 -12.58
N VAL A 78 -17.04 -2.21 -12.27
CA VAL A 78 -16.46 -2.13 -10.92
C VAL A 78 -16.25 -0.67 -10.50
N ARG A 79 -15.77 0.17 -11.42
CA ARG A 79 -15.60 1.61 -11.18
C ARG A 79 -16.93 2.27 -10.81
N GLU A 80 -17.97 2.05 -11.60
CA GLU A 80 -19.28 2.66 -11.35
C GLU A 80 -19.92 2.16 -10.06
N ARG A 81 -19.76 0.87 -9.72
CA ARG A 81 -20.24 0.33 -8.44
C ARG A 81 -19.54 0.98 -7.25
N LEU A 82 -18.23 1.16 -7.32
CA LEU A 82 -17.45 1.83 -6.27
C LEU A 82 -17.70 3.34 -6.22
N ARG A 83 -17.99 3.99 -7.34
CA ARG A 83 -18.40 5.40 -7.39
C ARG A 83 -19.74 5.60 -6.66
N ARG A 84 -20.70 4.69 -6.86
CA ARG A 84 -22.02 4.74 -6.19
C ARG A 84 -21.92 4.43 -4.69
N ASN A 85 -21.12 3.44 -4.33
CA ASN A 85 -20.91 3.06 -2.94
C ASN A 85 -19.43 2.64 -2.71
N PRO A 86 -18.57 3.55 -2.23
CA PRO A 86 -17.15 3.27 -2.02
C PRO A 86 -16.89 2.33 -0.84
N ALA A 87 -17.87 2.13 0.07
CA ALA A 87 -17.74 1.24 1.21
C ALA A 87 -17.92 -0.24 0.85
N ARG A 88 -18.28 -0.57 -0.40
CA ARG A 88 -18.44 -1.96 -0.84
C ARG A 88 -17.14 -2.75 -0.74
N SER A 89 -17.24 -3.96 -0.18
CA SER A 89 -16.12 -4.89 -0.10
C SER A 89 -15.77 -5.46 -1.48
N GLY A 90 -14.48 -5.56 -1.77
CA GLY A 90 -13.98 -6.28 -2.94
C GLY A 90 -14.42 -7.75 -2.98
N ARG A 91 -14.71 -8.38 -1.82
CA ARG A 91 -15.22 -9.76 -1.78
C ARG A 91 -16.69 -9.83 -2.23
N GLN A 92 -17.50 -8.84 -1.88
CA GLN A 92 -18.88 -8.73 -2.34
C GLN A 92 -18.93 -8.50 -3.86
N LEU A 93 -18.12 -7.56 -4.36
CA LEU A 93 -18.01 -7.29 -5.81
C LEU A 93 -17.54 -8.54 -6.59
N ALA A 94 -16.62 -9.32 -6.01
CA ALA A 94 -16.15 -10.55 -6.61
C ALA A 94 -17.27 -11.60 -6.73
N LYS A 95 -18.10 -11.76 -5.68
CA LYS A 95 -19.26 -12.66 -5.69
C LYS A 95 -20.29 -12.24 -6.73
N GLU A 96 -20.64 -10.95 -6.76
CA GLU A 96 -21.63 -10.41 -7.70
C GLU A 96 -21.22 -10.51 -9.17
N LEU A 97 -19.91 -10.46 -9.47
CA LEU A 97 -19.38 -10.56 -10.84
C LEU A 97 -18.83 -11.95 -11.18
N ASN A 98 -19.06 -12.95 -10.33
CA ASN A 98 -18.55 -14.32 -10.48
C ASN A 98 -17.04 -14.39 -10.80
N MET A 99 -16.27 -13.64 -10.01
CA MET A 99 -14.82 -13.50 -10.13
C MET A 99 -14.11 -13.99 -8.87
N SER A 100 -12.86 -14.43 -9.02
CA SER A 100 -12.02 -14.67 -7.85
C SER A 100 -11.73 -13.36 -7.13
N TYR A 101 -11.64 -13.41 -5.80
CA TYR A 101 -11.26 -12.25 -4.98
C TYR A 101 -9.91 -11.66 -5.41
N THR A 102 -8.94 -12.51 -5.75
CA THR A 102 -7.62 -12.09 -6.24
C THR A 102 -7.69 -11.31 -7.55
N SER A 103 -8.59 -11.70 -8.47
CA SER A 103 -8.80 -10.96 -9.72
C SER A 103 -9.45 -9.61 -9.46
N MET A 104 -10.47 -9.58 -8.59
CA MET A 104 -11.13 -8.34 -8.19
C MET A 104 -10.15 -7.38 -7.49
N GLN A 105 -9.30 -7.89 -6.61
CA GLN A 105 -8.27 -7.08 -5.94
C GLN A 105 -7.30 -6.47 -6.94
N LYS A 106 -6.92 -7.20 -8.00
CA LYS A 106 -6.09 -6.66 -9.09
C LYS A 106 -6.84 -5.58 -9.89
N VAL A 107 -8.14 -5.74 -10.14
CA VAL A 107 -8.95 -4.67 -10.78
C VAL A 107 -8.91 -3.40 -9.93
N ILE A 108 -9.20 -3.52 -8.64
CA ILE A 108 -9.25 -2.36 -7.72
C ILE A 108 -7.88 -1.69 -7.58
N LYS A 109 -6.81 -2.47 -7.30
CA LYS A 109 -5.49 -1.91 -6.98
C LYS A 109 -4.65 -1.55 -8.21
N GLN A 110 -4.70 -2.34 -9.28
CA GLN A 110 -3.80 -2.16 -10.44
C GLN A 110 -4.49 -1.42 -11.59
N ASP A 111 -5.71 -1.81 -11.94
CA ASP A 111 -6.40 -1.20 -13.09
C ASP A 111 -7.05 0.13 -12.71
N LEU A 112 -7.74 0.18 -11.55
CA LEU A 112 -8.38 1.39 -11.04
C LEU A 112 -7.49 2.24 -10.14
N ARG A 113 -6.34 1.69 -9.70
CA ARG A 113 -5.38 2.37 -8.81
C ARG A 113 -5.99 2.91 -7.52
N LEU A 114 -7.05 2.27 -7.04
CA LEU A 114 -7.72 2.65 -5.79
C LEU A 114 -6.97 2.11 -4.58
N LYS A 115 -6.91 2.94 -3.53
CA LYS A 115 -6.38 2.57 -2.22
C LYS A 115 -7.53 2.35 -1.24
N CYS A 116 -7.32 1.44 -0.30
CA CYS A 116 -8.25 1.19 0.78
C CYS A 116 -7.85 2.08 1.97
N TYR A 117 -8.77 2.93 2.41
CA TYR A 117 -8.62 3.75 3.61
C TYR A 117 -9.52 3.20 4.72
N ARG A 118 -9.09 3.37 5.97
CA ARG A 118 -9.89 3.00 7.15
C ARG A 118 -10.81 4.17 7.50
N ASN A 119 -12.06 3.86 7.86
CA ASN A 119 -12.95 4.86 8.43
C ASN A 119 -12.35 5.40 9.73
N GLN A 120 -12.44 6.72 9.93
CA GLN A 120 -11.96 7.39 11.12
C GLN A 120 -13.11 7.54 12.12
N LYS A 121 -12.82 7.30 13.40
CA LYS A 121 -13.76 7.62 14.47
C LYS A 121 -13.75 9.14 14.67
N ILE A 122 -14.91 9.76 14.54
CA ILE A 122 -15.11 11.19 14.79
C ILE A 122 -16.11 11.39 15.93
N ALA A 123 -16.09 12.56 16.55
CA ALA A 123 -17.10 12.93 17.55
C ALA A 123 -18.47 13.13 16.88
N GLY A 124 -19.54 12.64 17.52
CA GLY A 124 -20.92 12.81 17.06
C GLY A 124 -21.44 14.22 17.35
N LEU A 125 -21.08 15.19 16.52
CA LEU A 125 -21.52 16.59 16.67
C LEU A 125 -22.85 16.82 15.95
N THR A 126 -23.77 17.49 16.64
CA THR A 126 -25.00 18.04 16.03
C THR A 126 -24.66 19.23 15.12
N ASP A 127 -25.57 19.58 14.20
CA ASP A 127 -25.32 20.71 13.29
C ASP A 127 -25.22 22.05 14.02
N LYS A 128 -25.99 22.23 15.10
CA LYS A 128 -25.86 23.36 16.02
C LYS A 128 -24.44 23.43 16.63
N ASN A 129 -23.94 22.31 17.16
CA ASN A 129 -22.60 22.25 17.75
C ASN A 129 -21.51 22.60 16.70
N LYS A 130 -21.69 22.23 15.43
CA LYS A 130 -20.73 22.59 14.37
C LYS A 130 -20.68 24.10 14.16
N VAL A 131 -21.84 24.76 14.07
CA VAL A 131 -21.93 26.21 13.89
C VAL A 131 -21.32 26.95 15.09
N GLU A 132 -21.69 26.58 16.31
CA GLU A 132 -21.17 27.19 17.54
C GLU A 132 -19.65 27.02 17.66
N ARG A 133 -19.11 25.85 17.31
CA ARG A 133 -17.65 25.62 17.31
C ARG A 133 -16.94 26.55 16.34
N VAL A 134 -17.46 26.74 15.13
CA VAL A 134 -16.85 27.65 14.14
C VAL A 134 -16.87 29.09 14.65
N GLN A 135 -18.01 29.54 15.19
CA GLN A 135 -18.13 30.88 15.75
C GLN A 135 -17.16 31.08 16.93
N ARG A 136 -17.11 30.12 17.85
CA ARG A 136 -16.21 30.16 19.01
C ARG A 136 -14.74 30.18 18.58
N CYS A 137 -14.35 29.35 17.60
CA CYS A 137 -12.99 29.36 17.07
C CYS A 137 -12.62 30.72 16.46
N LYS A 138 -13.52 31.35 15.69
CA LYS A 138 -13.30 32.68 15.13
C LYS A 138 -13.12 33.74 16.23
N SER A 139 -13.97 33.71 17.26
CA SER A 139 -13.90 34.64 18.39
C SER A 139 -12.61 34.46 19.21
N LEU A 140 -12.23 33.21 19.49
CA LEU A 140 -10.97 32.89 20.18
C LEU A 140 -9.75 33.36 19.39
N LEU A 141 -9.74 33.12 18.08
CA LEU A 141 -8.65 33.57 17.20
C LEU A 141 -8.56 35.09 17.15
N LYS A 142 -9.68 35.81 17.07
CA LYS A 142 -9.70 37.28 17.09
C LYS A 142 -9.17 37.84 18.41
N ARG A 143 -9.52 37.23 19.54
CA ARG A 143 -9.16 37.73 20.87
C ARG A 143 -7.75 37.35 21.31
N HIS A 144 -7.33 36.13 21.02
CA HIS A 144 -6.09 35.55 21.56
C HIS A 144 -5.09 35.15 20.47
N GLY A 145 -5.32 35.54 19.21
CA GLY A 145 -4.38 35.32 18.11
C GLY A 145 -3.04 35.98 18.42
N GLY A 146 -2.01 35.17 18.66
CA GLY A 146 -0.66 35.64 19.03
C GLY A 146 -0.41 35.79 20.53
N ALA A 147 -1.39 35.50 21.39
CA ALA A 147 -1.20 35.51 22.83
C ALA A 147 -0.38 34.29 23.32
N ASP A 148 0.32 34.47 24.43
CA ASP A 148 0.92 33.35 25.18
C ASP A 148 -0.19 32.59 25.92
N ILE A 149 -0.67 31.49 25.33
CA ILE A 149 -1.73 30.64 25.91
C ILE A 149 -1.12 29.44 26.63
N VAL A 150 -1.62 29.17 27.83
CA VAL A 150 -1.41 27.91 28.55
C VAL A 150 -2.61 27.01 28.31
N PHE A 151 -2.37 25.78 27.84
CA PHE A 151 -3.38 24.74 27.72
C PHE A 151 -3.16 23.71 28.81
N SER A 152 -4.22 23.37 29.54
CA SER A 152 -4.21 22.30 30.54
C SER A 152 -5.26 21.26 30.21
N ASP A 153 -5.00 20.01 30.57
CA ASP A 153 -5.96 18.91 30.46
C ASP A 153 -5.62 17.80 31.47
N GLU A 154 -6.61 16.99 31.81
CA GLU A 154 -6.43 15.78 32.59
C GLU A 154 -6.43 14.55 31.69
N LYS A 155 -5.54 13.60 31.98
CA LYS A 155 -5.54 12.32 31.28
C LYS A 155 -5.42 11.14 32.23
N MET A 156 -6.32 10.18 32.04
CA MET A 156 -6.20 8.85 32.64
C MET A 156 -5.21 7.99 31.87
N PHE A 157 -4.16 7.53 32.55
CA PHE A 157 -3.20 6.56 32.04
C PHE A 157 -3.43 5.21 32.70
N THR A 158 -3.65 4.17 31.89
CA THR A 158 -3.74 2.79 32.40
C THR A 158 -2.34 2.22 32.59
N LEU A 159 -2.10 1.58 33.74
CA LEU A 159 -0.83 0.94 34.08
C LEU A 159 -0.70 -0.46 33.46
N GLU A 160 -1.76 -0.98 32.86
CA GLU A 160 -1.73 -2.26 32.15
C GLU A 160 -0.87 -2.20 30.88
N ARG A 161 -0.28 -3.34 30.52
CA ARG A 161 0.39 -3.51 29.24
C ARG A 161 -0.56 -3.15 28.08
N PRO A 162 -0.15 -2.29 27.14
CA PRO A 162 -0.92 -2.07 25.92
C PRO A 162 -0.88 -3.35 25.07
N LEU A 163 -2.05 -3.78 24.59
CA LEU A 163 -2.18 -4.92 23.67
C LEU A 163 -2.61 -4.41 22.30
N ASN A 164 -1.69 -4.44 21.35
CA ASN A 164 -1.94 -4.17 19.94
C ASN A 164 -2.19 -5.48 19.20
N ARG A 165 -3.46 -5.89 19.07
CA ARG A 165 -3.88 -7.13 18.37
C ARG A 165 -3.34 -7.28 16.94
N GLN A 166 -2.94 -6.19 16.27
CA GLN A 166 -2.38 -6.28 14.93
C GLN A 166 -0.91 -6.72 14.95
N ASN A 167 -0.14 -6.28 15.95
CA ASN A 167 1.31 -6.48 16.03
C ASN A 167 1.69 -7.57 17.04
N ASP A 168 0.96 -7.67 18.15
CA ASP A 168 1.16 -8.67 19.19
C ASP A 168 0.57 -10.01 18.72
N ARG A 169 1.37 -10.72 17.93
CA ARG A 169 1.04 -12.02 17.35
C ARG A 169 2.14 -13.01 17.64
N VAL A 170 1.74 -14.25 17.90
CA VAL A 170 2.64 -15.39 18.06
C VAL A 170 2.54 -16.26 16.80
N TYR A 171 3.68 -16.75 16.32
CA TYR A 171 3.73 -17.73 15.25
C TYR A 171 3.96 -19.11 15.86
N ALA A 172 3.07 -20.05 15.57
CA ALA A 172 3.22 -21.45 15.97
C ALA A 172 2.46 -22.36 15.01
N VAL A 173 2.90 -23.62 14.93
CA VAL A 173 2.21 -24.65 14.14
C VAL A 173 0.89 -25.03 14.83
N LYS A 174 0.92 -25.24 16.14
CA LYS A 174 -0.27 -25.37 16.98
C LYS A 174 -0.24 -24.37 18.14
N LEU A 175 -1.42 -23.93 18.57
CA LEU A 175 -1.53 -22.99 19.69
C LEU A 175 -1.09 -23.61 21.03
N SER A 176 -1.15 -24.95 21.15
CA SER A 176 -0.67 -25.72 22.31
C SER A 176 0.82 -25.54 22.56
N ASP A 177 1.59 -25.31 21.49
CA ASP A 177 3.06 -25.26 21.55
C ASP A 177 3.55 -23.90 22.07
N VAL A 178 2.64 -22.92 22.17
CA VAL A 178 2.96 -21.60 22.70
C VAL A 178 2.65 -21.56 24.20
N PRO A 179 3.66 -21.27 25.05
CA PRO A 179 3.46 -21.08 26.48
C PRO A 179 2.35 -20.07 26.79
N LEU A 180 1.56 -20.34 27.83
CA LEU A 180 0.38 -19.53 28.16
C LEU A 180 0.74 -18.06 28.41
N ASN A 181 1.85 -17.80 29.10
CA ASN A 181 2.39 -16.48 29.41
C ASN A 181 2.82 -15.69 28.15
N VAL A 182 3.14 -16.36 27.05
CA VAL A 182 3.55 -15.72 25.78
C VAL A 182 2.32 -15.37 24.92
N ARG A 183 1.28 -16.21 24.95
CA ARG A 183 0.06 -16.03 24.14
C ARG A 183 -1.06 -15.26 24.84
N THR A 184 -0.93 -14.94 26.13
CA THR A 184 -1.97 -14.23 26.89
C THR A 184 -1.44 -12.95 27.51
N VAL A 185 -2.32 -11.96 27.61
CA VAL A 185 -2.09 -10.73 28.36
C VAL A 185 -3.28 -10.56 29.29
N PRO A 186 -3.09 -10.60 30.62
CA PRO A 186 -4.18 -10.44 31.57
C PRO A 186 -4.82 -9.05 31.43
N ARG A 187 -6.13 -9.00 31.58
CA ARG A 187 -6.94 -7.77 31.55
C ARG A 187 -7.83 -7.75 32.78
N TYR A 188 -7.81 -6.65 33.51
CA TYR A 188 -8.66 -6.46 34.67
C TYR A 188 -9.80 -5.51 34.32
N GLN A 189 -11.03 -5.84 34.72
CA GLN A 189 -12.20 -5.00 34.43
C GLN A 189 -12.04 -3.58 35.01
N ASN A 190 -11.40 -3.50 36.19
CA ASN A 190 -11.02 -2.25 36.85
C ASN A 190 -9.49 -2.08 36.82
N ALA A 191 -8.95 -1.92 35.61
CA ALA A 191 -7.54 -1.68 35.39
C ALA A 191 -7.00 -0.54 36.27
N SER A 192 -5.83 -0.75 36.86
CA SER A 192 -5.14 0.31 37.59
C SER A 192 -4.78 1.45 36.66
N ALA A 193 -5.23 2.65 37.01
CA ALA A 193 -5.01 3.84 36.24
C ALA A 193 -4.67 5.00 37.17
N VAL A 194 -3.84 5.90 36.67
CA VAL A 194 -3.43 7.13 37.34
C VAL A 194 -3.91 8.31 36.52
N MET A 195 -4.51 9.30 37.18
CA MET A 195 -4.88 10.54 36.53
C MET A 195 -3.70 11.51 36.62
N VAL A 196 -3.36 12.13 35.50
CA VAL A 196 -2.28 13.11 35.44
C VAL A 196 -2.85 14.40 34.90
N PHE A 197 -2.66 15.47 35.66
CA PHE A 197 -2.87 16.84 35.19
C PHE A 197 -1.58 17.35 34.58
N GLY A 198 -1.69 17.94 33.39
CA GLY A 198 -0.58 18.57 32.70
C GLY A 198 -1.01 19.90 32.10
N ALA A 199 -0.07 20.85 32.08
CA ALA A 199 -0.24 22.10 31.36
C ALA A 199 0.97 22.36 30.46
N ILE A 200 0.73 22.99 29.31
CA ILE A 200 1.75 23.32 28.32
C ILE A 200 1.49 24.71 27.75
N SER A 201 2.56 25.43 27.46
CA SER A 201 2.54 26.70 26.76
C SER A 201 3.62 26.75 25.69
N LYS A 202 3.66 27.85 24.93
CA LYS A 202 4.76 28.12 23.99
C LYS A 202 6.15 28.07 24.65
N LYS A 203 6.25 28.43 25.93
CA LYS A 203 7.52 28.51 26.67
C LYS A 203 7.99 27.17 27.23
N GLY A 204 7.11 26.17 27.30
CA GLY A 204 7.44 24.86 27.84
C GLY A 204 6.28 24.18 28.56
N LYS A 205 6.61 23.07 29.23
CA LYS A 205 5.68 22.26 30.01
C LYS A 205 5.76 22.63 31.48
N PHE A 206 4.61 22.61 32.14
CA PHE A 206 4.53 22.70 33.59
C PHE A 206 4.84 21.31 34.21
N PRO A 207 5.23 21.25 35.49
CA PRO A 207 5.36 19.99 36.21
C PRO A 207 4.06 19.17 36.14
N LEU A 208 4.18 17.87 35.91
CA LEU A 208 3.02 16.97 35.92
C LEU A 208 2.56 16.75 37.35
N LYS A 209 1.25 16.92 37.59
CA LYS A 209 0.63 16.60 38.87
C LYS A 209 -0.06 15.26 38.76
N PHE A 210 0.47 14.27 39.49
CA PHE A 210 -0.17 12.98 39.65
C PHE A 210 -1.27 13.10 40.69
N ILE A 211 -2.46 12.64 40.35
CA ILE A 211 -3.64 12.72 41.22
C ILE A 211 -3.89 11.34 41.78
N ASP A 212 -4.04 11.28 43.10
CA ASP A 212 -4.23 10.02 43.81
C ASP A 212 -5.50 9.31 43.38
N ARG A 213 -5.43 7.98 43.46
CA ARG A 213 -6.45 7.10 42.93
C ARG A 213 -7.71 7.21 43.79
N GLY A 214 -8.84 7.52 43.16
CA GLY A 214 -10.14 7.67 43.83
C GLY A 214 -10.47 9.10 44.26
N VAL A 215 -9.54 10.05 44.09
CA VAL A 215 -9.83 11.48 44.31
C VAL A 215 -10.73 11.98 43.17
N LYS A 216 -11.94 12.43 43.53
CA LYS A 216 -12.76 13.22 42.60
C LYS A 216 -12.15 14.61 42.53
N ILE A 217 -11.73 15.01 41.33
CA ILE A 217 -11.28 16.38 41.13
C ILE A 217 -12.49 17.30 41.28
N ASN A 218 -12.58 17.93 42.45
CA ASN A 218 -13.55 18.97 42.75
C ASN A 218 -12.91 20.34 42.54
N LYS A 219 -13.73 21.41 42.57
CA LYS A 219 -13.26 22.78 42.44
C LYS A 219 -12.11 23.11 43.42
N GLU A 220 -12.19 22.62 44.65
CA GLU A 220 -11.18 22.80 45.70
C GLU A 220 -9.83 22.17 45.37
N TYR A 221 -9.79 21.14 44.51
CA TYR A 221 -8.53 20.50 44.13
C TYR A 221 -7.69 21.33 43.14
N TYR A 222 -8.34 22.31 42.48
CA TYR A 222 -7.72 23.25 41.55
C TYR A 222 -7.33 24.59 42.19
N LEU A 223 -7.82 24.89 43.40
CA LEU A 223 -7.53 26.11 44.15
C LEU A 223 -6.35 25.86 45.11
#